data_AF-A0A139A3Z6-F1
#
_entry.id   AF-A0A139A3Z6-F1
#
_cell.length_a   1.000
_cell.length_b   1.000
_cell.length_c   1.000
_cell.angle_alpha   90.00
_cell.angle_beta   90.00
_cell.angle_gamma   90.00
#
_symmetry.space_group_name_H-M   'P 1'
#
loop_
_entity.id
_entity.type
_entity.pdbx_description
1 polymer ?
#
loop_
_entity_poly.entity_id
_entity_poly.type
_entity_poly.pdbx_seq_one_letter_code
_entity_poly.pdbx_strand_id
1 'polypeptide(L)'
;LQQHAEYFDRTGSGVLWPWDTYRGFRALGFNVIVSSLAGLVIGFLGWWTQDSWVPHPLLPIYLKNIHRAKHGSDTEVYNTEGRFVPQKFEEIFS
;
A
#
# COMPACT_ATOMS: atom_id res chain seq x y z
N LEU A 1 -7.20 -3.05 3.23
CA LEU A 1 -6.08 -2.88 2.25
C LEU A 1 -6.57 -2.42 0.88
N GLN A 2 -7.53 -3.10 0.25
CA GLN A 2 -7.98 -2.75 -1.10
C GLN A 2 -8.53 -1.31 -1.22
N GLN A 3 -9.47 -0.94 -0.36
CA GLN A 3 -10.02 0.43 -0.30
C GLN A 3 -8.95 1.49 -0.04
N HIS A 4 -7.94 1.15 0.76
CA HIS A 4 -6.80 2.04 1.00
C HIS A 4 -5.97 2.26 -0.28
N ALA A 5 -5.74 1.18 -1.05
CA ALA A 5 -4.98 1.26 -2.30
C ALA A 5 -5.77 1.96 -3.43
N GLU A 6 -7.09 1.82 -3.45
CA GLU A 6 -7.99 2.50 -4.41
C GLU A 6 -7.89 4.03 -4.34
N TYR A 7 -7.63 4.60 -3.16
CA TYR A 7 -7.38 6.04 -3.02
C TYR A 7 -6.21 6.53 -3.91
N PHE A 8 -5.19 5.69 -4.06
CA PHE A 8 -4.00 6.00 -4.85
C PHE A 8 -4.20 5.68 -6.33
N ASP A 9 -5.01 4.67 -6.70
CA ASP A 9 -5.25 4.25 -8.08
C ASP A 9 -6.39 5.04 -8.71
N ARG A 10 -6.15 6.35 -8.89
CA ARG A 10 -7.17 7.28 -9.40
C ARG A 10 -7.64 6.97 -10.81
N THR A 11 -6.83 6.25 -11.58
CA THR A 11 -7.17 5.83 -12.94
C THR A 11 -7.93 4.51 -12.99
N GLY A 12 -8.05 3.79 -11.85
CA GLY A 12 -8.69 2.48 -11.79
C GLY A 12 -7.98 1.41 -12.62
N SER A 13 -6.67 1.53 -12.79
CA SER A 13 -5.88 0.68 -13.67
C SER A 13 -5.49 -0.66 -13.03
N GLY A 14 -5.59 -0.75 -11.70
CA GLY A 14 -5.04 -1.85 -10.90
C GLY A 14 -3.52 -1.81 -10.74
N VAL A 15 -2.85 -0.75 -11.23
CA VAL A 15 -1.39 -0.57 -11.14
C VAL A 15 -1.08 0.80 -10.56
N LEU A 16 -0.39 0.82 -9.43
CA LEU A 16 0.10 2.07 -8.83
C LEU A 16 1.53 2.32 -9.22
N TRP A 17 1.79 3.47 -9.82
CA TRP A 17 3.15 3.91 -10.07
C TRP A 17 3.64 4.82 -8.94
N PRO A 18 4.96 5.00 -8.79
CA PRO A 18 5.53 5.90 -7.79
C PRO A 18 4.95 7.33 -7.83
N TRP A 19 4.58 7.83 -9.01
CA TRP A 19 3.95 9.14 -9.16
C TRP A 19 2.48 9.18 -8.72
N ASP A 20 1.76 8.07 -8.73
CA ASP A 20 0.40 7.99 -8.21
C ASP A 20 0.43 8.06 -6.68
N THR A 21 1.38 7.36 -6.05
CA THR A 21 1.70 7.52 -4.62
C THR A 21 2.07 8.97 -4.30
N TYR A 22 2.97 9.59 -5.08
CA TYR A 22 3.31 11.01 -4.91
C TYR A 22 2.06 11.90 -4.96
N ARG A 23 1.21 11.75 -5.99
CA ARG A 23 -0.03 12.54 -6.14
C ARG A 23 -1.02 12.30 -5.00
N GLY A 24 -1.08 11.08 -4.48
CA GLY A 24 -1.85 10.73 -3.28
C GLY A 24 -1.38 11.52 -2.07
N PHE A 25 -0.08 11.44 -1.74
CA PHE A 25 0.51 12.18 -0.62
C PHE A 25 0.37 13.70 -0.77
N ARG A 26 0.54 14.23 -1.99
CA ARG A 26 0.30 15.65 -2.28
C ARG A 26 -1.14 16.07 -2.00
N ALA A 27 -2.12 15.23 -2.34
CA ALA A 27 -3.53 15.51 -2.06
C ALA A 27 -3.89 15.42 -0.57
N LEU A 28 -3.15 14.63 0.20
CA LEU A 28 -3.24 14.59 1.67
C LEU A 28 -2.57 15.80 2.36
N GLY A 29 -1.91 16.70 1.60
CA GLY A 29 -1.27 17.89 2.13
C GLY A 29 0.21 17.73 2.49
N PHE A 30 0.83 16.58 2.22
CA PHE A 30 2.26 16.39 2.46
C PHE A 30 3.11 17.25 1.52
N ASN A 31 4.27 17.73 2.02
CA ASN A 31 5.20 18.52 1.21
C ASN A 31 5.84 17.69 0.08
N VAL A 32 6.55 18.38 -0.84
CA VAL A 32 7.14 17.75 -2.03
C VAL A 32 8.16 16.68 -1.64
N ILE A 33 9.05 16.96 -0.69
CA ILE A 33 10.11 16.04 -0.27
C ILE A 33 9.52 14.74 0.28
N VAL A 34 8.59 14.85 1.22
CA VAL A 34 7.93 13.69 1.84
C VAL A 34 7.14 12.90 0.80
N SER A 35 6.44 13.58 -0.10
CA SER A 35 5.66 12.91 -1.16
C SER A 35 6.56 12.17 -2.15
N SER A 36 7.72 12.74 -2.51
CA SER A 36 8.69 12.10 -3.39
C SER A 36 9.32 10.87 -2.73
N LEU A 37 9.71 10.99 -1.47
CA LEU A 37 10.23 9.86 -0.70
C LEU A 37 9.20 8.75 -0.55
N ALA A 38 7.94 9.09 -0.28
CA ALA A 38 6.84 8.12 -0.21
C ALA A 38 6.68 7.36 -1.54
N GLY A 39 6.71 8.06 -2.68
CA GLY A 39 6.64 7.43 -4.00
C GLY A 39 7.73 6.38 -4.23
N LEU A 40 8.97 6.68 -3.83
CA LEU A 40 10.10 5.76 -3.97
C LEU A 40 10.03 4.59 -2.97
N VAL A 41 9.85 4.90 -1.68
CA VAL A 41 9.90 3.91 -0.60
C VAL A 41 8.74 2.92 -0.72
N ILE A 42 7.52 3.41 -0.97
CA ILE A 42 6.34 2.55 -1.12
C ILE A 42 6.41 1.79 -2.45
N GLY A 43 6.98 2.40 -3.51
CA GLY A 43 7.20 1.74 -4.80
C GLY A 43 7.98 0.42 -4.71
N PHE A 44 8.87 0.25 -3.73
CA PHE A 44 9.59 -1.02 -3.52
C PHE A 44 8.68 -2.23 -3.27
N LEU A 45 7.43 -2.02 -2.83
CA LEU A 45 6.42 -3.08 -2.72
C LEU A 45 6.08 -3.69 -4.10
N GLY A 46 6.43 -3.01 -5.19
CA GLY A 46 6.28 -3.50 -6.56
C GLY A 46 6.95 -4.84 -6.81
N TRP A 47 8.12 -5.10 -6.20
CA TRP A 47 8.79 -6.39 -6.32
C TRP A 47 7.96 -7.53 -5.72
N TRP A 48 7.32 -7.30 -4.57
CA TRP A 48 6.51 -8.32 -3.91
C TRP A 48 5.16 -8.55 -4.58
N THR A 49 4.66 -7.57 -5.33
CA THR A 49 3.34 -7.62 -5.95
C THR A 49 3.36 -8.02 -7.43
N GLN A 50 4.49 -7.98 -8.11
CA GLN A 50 4.61 -8.47 -9.48
C GLN A 50 4.63 -10.02 -9.57
N ASP A 51 4.39 -10.53 -10.77
CA ASP A 51 4.43 -11.97 -11.07
C ASP A 51 5.85 -12.45 -11.48
N SER A 52 6.77 -11.50 -11.76
CA SER A 52 8.17 -11.78 -12.16
C SER A 52 9.12 -11.71 -10.96
N TRP A 53 10.20 -12.52 -11.00
CA TRP A 53 11.30 -12.39 -10.03
C TRP A 53 12.18 -11.16 -10.30
N VAL A 54 12.26 -10.73 -11.56
CA VAL A 54 13.07 -9.56 -11.96
C VAL A 54 12.32 -8.28 -11.60
N PRO A 55 12.88 -7.37 -10.79
CA PRO A 55 12.23 -6.12 -10.41
C PRO A 55 12.06 -5.21 -11.63
N HIS A 56 10.84 -4.71 -11.82
CA HIS A 56 10.57 -3.69 -12.83
C HIS A 56 11.20 -2.34 -12.40
N PRO A 57 12.03 -1.69 -13.22
CA PRO A 57 12.85 -0.54 -12.80
C PRO A 57 12.03 0.70 -12.39
N LEU A 58 10.80 0.81 -12.89
CA LEU A 58 9.88 1.89 -12.55
C LEU A 58 9.03 1.62 -11.30
N LEU A 59 9.26 0.50 -10.60
CA LEU A 59 8.63 0.17 -9.33
C LEU A 59 7.07 0.23 -9.30
N PRO A 60 6.35 -0.33 -10.29
CA PRO A 60 4.89 -0.43 -10.25
C PRO A 60 4.45 -1.42 -9.17
N ILE A 61 3.40 -1.06 -8.44
CA ILE A 61 2.72 -1.92 -7.47
C ILE A 61 1.45 -2.46 -8.10
N TYR A 62 1.30 -3.79 -8.11
CA TYR A 62 0.17 -4.46 -8.75
C TYR A 62 -0.92 -4.76 -7.72
N LEU A 63 -2.07 -4.09 -7.84
CA LEU A 63 -3.16 -4.18 -6.86
C LEU A 63 -3.76 -5.59 -6.75
N LYS A 64 -3.78 -6.35 -7.85
CA LYS A 64 -4.19 -7.76 -7.88
C LYS A 64 -3.50 -8.59 -6.78
N ASN A 65 -2.23 -8.29 -6.53
CA ASN A 65 -1.35 -9.05 -5.65
C ASN A 65 -0.97 -8.27 -4.39
N ILE A 66 -1.66 -7.16 -4.07
CA ILE A 66 -1.29 -6.26 -2.97
C ILE A 66 -1.30 -6.95 -1.60
N HIS A 67 -2.10 -8.01 -1.45
CA HIS A 67 -2.12 -8.85 -0.25
C HIS A 67 -0.74 -9.46 0.07
N ARG A 68 0.13 -9.67 -0.93
CA ARG A 68 1.51 -10.16 -0.73
C ARG A 68 2.43 -9.13 -0.06
N ALA A 69 2.04 -7.85 -0.07
CA ALA A 69 2.74 -6.77 0.63
C ALA A 69 2.25 -6.57 2.08
N LYS A 70 1.26 -7.34 2.54
CA LYS A 70 0.86 -7.36 3.95
C LYS A 70 1.96 -8.06 4.75
N HIS A 71 2.43 -7.40 5.81
CA HIS A 71 3.43 -7.98 6.70
C HIS A 71 2.80 -9.07 7.57
N GLY A 72 3.56 -10.12 7.87
CA GLY A 72 3.09 -11.20 8.76
C GLY A 72 2.81 -10.74 10.20
N SER A 73 3.32 -9.57 10.58
CA SER A 73 3.04 -8.91 11.86
C SER A 73 1.72 -8.13 11.89
N ASP A 74 0.91 -8.18 10.82
CA ASP A 74 -0.41 -7.55 10.82
C ASP A 74 -1.35 -8.29 11.77
N THR A 75 -1.87 -7.56 12.75
CA THR A 75 -2.65 -8.11 13.88
C THR A 75 -4.13 -8.30 13.55
N GLU A 76 -4.59 -7.77 12.42
CA GLU A 76 -6.00 -7.81 12.00
C GLU A 76 -6.96 -7.12 12.99
N VAL A 77 -6.43 -6.23 13.84
CA VAL A 77 -7.22 -5.40 14.76
C VAL A 77 -8.23 -4.53 14.03
N TYR A 78 -7.96 -4.17 12.78
CA TYR A 78 -8.93 -3.56 11.89
C TYR A 78 -9.31 -4.57 10.81
N ASN A 79 -10.61 -4.81 10.65
CA ASN A 79 -11.11 -5.72 9.63
C ASN A 79 -10.98 -5.12 8.21
N THR A 80 -11.43 -5.86 7.20
CA THR A 80 -11.37 -5.44 5.79
C THR A 80 -12.15 -4.16 5.47
N GLU A 81 -13.13 -3.81 6.31
CA GLU A 81 -13.94 -2.58 6.23
C GLU A 81 -13.38 -1.44 7.10
N GLY A 82 -12.22 -1.64 7.73
CA GLY A 82 -11.60 -0.65 8.62
C GLY A 82 -12.27 -0.53 10.00
N ARG A 83 -13.12 -1.49 10.39
CA ARG A 83 -13.75 -1.51 11.72
C ARG A 83 -12.80 -2.13 12.75
N PHE A 84 -12.72 -1.52 13.91
CA PHE A 84 -11.96 -2.02 15.05
C PHE A 84 -12.58 -3.33 15.59
N VAL A 85 -11.73 -4.33 15.86
CA VAL A 85 -12.09 -5.65 16.40
C VAL A 85 -11.43 -5.81 17.78
N PRO A 86 -12.15 -5.54 18.88
CA PRO A 86 -11.58 -5.52 20.24
C PRO A 86 -10.91 -6.83 20.63
N GLN A 87 -11.49 -7.97 20.25
CA GLN A 87 -10.93 -9.29 20.57
C GLN A 87 -9.51 -9.46 19.99
N LYS A 88 -9.28 -9.04 18.74
CA LYS A 88 -7.97 -9.12 18.09
C LYS A 88 -6.93 -8.22 18.77
N PHE A 89 -7.39 -7.13 19.39
CA PHE A 89 -6.51 -6.24 20.14
C PHE A 89 -6.07 -6.88 21.46
N GLU A 90 -6.98 -7.51 22.21
CA GLU A 90 -6.63 -8.24 23.43
C GLU A 90 -5.70 -9.44 23.14
N GLU A 91 -5.88 -10.11 22.00
CA GLU A 91 -5.01 -11.20 21.52
C GLU A 91 -3.56 -10.77 21.27
N ILE A 92 -3.25 -9.46 21.14
CA ILE A 92 -1.86 -8.98 20.98
C ILE A 92 -1.04 -9.17 22.26
N PHE A 93 -1.68 -9.11 23.42
CA PHE A 93 -1.02 -9.08 24.73
C PHE A 93 -1.13 -10.39 25.53
N SER A 94 -1.82 -11.40 24.98
CA SER A 94 -1.91 -12.76 25.56
C SER A 94 -0.84 -13.68 24.99
#